data_AF-A0A4V2AZ72-F1
#
_entry.id   AF-A0A4V2AZ72-F1
#
_cell.length_a   1.000
_cell.length_b   1.000
_cell.length_c   1.000
_cell.angle_alpha   90.00
_cell.angle_beta   90.00
_cell.angle_gamma   90.00
#
_symmetry.space_group_name_H-M   'P 1'
#
loop_
_entity.id
_entity.type
_entity.pdbx_description
1 polymer ?
#
loop_
_entity_poly.entity_id
_entity_poly.type
_entity_poly.pdbx_seq_one_letter_code
_entity_poly.pdbx_strand_id
1 'polypeptide(L)'
;MSKNIRNFCIIAHIDHGKSTLADRILEKTGTVTAREMEAQYLDSMDIERERGITIKAQSVRLNYKAKDGITYVLNLIDTPGHVDFTYEVSRSLAACEGAVLVVDASQGVEAQTLANVFMALENNLEVFPAINKIDLPSADPERVKAEIDEVIGLVDTSRSVYCSAKSGIGIEEVLEAVVKYFPSPKDDDNGPLRALIFDSWYDPYQGVIALARVFEGKIKKGTKMRLFHAGKEYEVLRTGTFTPKYTDVAELTSGDVGAIICGIKDVRDMKVGDTIMDANNMAKE
;
A
#
# COMPACT_ATOMS: atom_id res chain seq x y z
N MET A 1 8.93 -17.17 4.28
CA MET A 1 8.83 -16.08 5.30
C MET A 1 7.54 -15.28 5.15
N SER A 2 6.69 -15.60 4.16
CA SER A 2 5.56 -14.75 3.77
C SER A 2 4.39 -14.72 4.77
N LYS A 3 4.29 -15.71 5.67
CA LYS A 3 3.15 -15.87 6.60
C LYS A 3 2.90 -14.66 7.50
N ASN A 4 3.94 -13.88 7.79
CA ASN A 4 3.86 -12.71 8.65
C ASN A 4 3.89 -11.38 7.86
N ILE A 5 3.77 -11.43 6.54
CA ILE A 5 3.64 -10.24 5.71
C ILE A 5 2.16 -9.91 5.52
N ARG A 6 1.82 -8.62 5.51
CA ARG A 6 0.52 -8.11 5.05
C ARG A 6 0.77 -6.96 4.09
N ASN A 7 0.34 -7.09 2.83
CA ASN A 7 0.36 -5.97 1.89
C ASN A 7 -1.05 -5.40 1.83
N PHE A 8 -1.17 -4.11 2.15
CA PHE A 8 -2.46 -3.47 2.17
C PHE A 8 -2.37 -2.02 1.75
N CYS A 9 -3.52 -1.49 1.35
CA CYS A 9 -3.69 -0.09 1.03
C CYS A 9 -4.79 0.53 1.87
N ILE A 10 -4.84 1.86 1.88
CA ILE A 10 -5.95 2.61 2.46
C ILE A 10 -6.70 3.26 1.32
N ILE A 11 -8.01 3.02 1.26
CA ILE A 11 -8.92 3.61 0.27
C ILE A 11 -9.96 4.46 0.99
N ALA A 12 -10.28 5.63 0.42
CA ALA A 12 -11.20 6.57 1.03
C ALA A 12 -11.76 7.56 0.00
N HIS A 13 -12.86 8.23 0.34
CA HIS A 13 -13.21 9.49 -0.31
C HIS A 13 -12.24 10.60 0.13
N ILE A 14 -12.20 11.69 -0.65
CA ILE A 14 -11.45 12.90 -0.30
C ILE A 14 -11.88 13.37 1.09
N ASP A 15 -10.92 13.87 1.88
CA ASP A 15 -11.10 14.38 3.24
C ASP A 15 -11.62 13.38 4.29
N HIS A 16 -11.85 12.11 3.99
CA HIS A 16 -12.23 11.11 5.00
C HIS A 16 -11.10 10.75 5.99
N GLY A 17 -9.90 11.30 5.79
CA GLY A 17 -8.77 11.21 6.73
C GLY A 17 -7.81 10.05 6.48
N LYS A 18 -7.69 9.61 5.22
CA LYS A 18 -6.75 8.57 4.76
C LYS A 18 -5.28 8.89 5.11
N SER A 19 -4.77 10.07 4.70
CA SER A 19 -3.37 10.45 4.97
C SER A 19 -3.10 10.60 6.48
N THR A 20 -4.05 11.17 7.23
CA THR A 20 -3.95 11.26 8.69
C THR A 20 -3.93 9.87 9.35
N LEU A 21 -4.68 8.90 8.82
CA LEU A 21 -4.65 7.52 9.32
C LEU A 21 -3.30 6.86 9.03
N ALA A 22 -2.75 7.05 7.83
CA ALA A 22 -1.42 6.57 7.45
C ALA A 22 -0.33 7.12 8.39
N ASP A 23 -0.37 8.42 8.69
CA ASP A 23 0.55 9.06 9.65
C ASP A 23 0.47 8.42 11.04
N ARG A 24 -0.75 8.19 11.56
CA ARG A 24 -0.90 7.53 12.87
C ARG A 24 -0.42 6.09 12.87
N ILE A 25 -0.56 5.37 11.76
CA ILE A 25 -0.01 4.03 11.61
C ILE A 25 1.53 4.08 11.66
N LEU A 26 2.16 5.05 10.99
CA LEU A 26 3.61 5.26 11.04
C LEU A 26 4.12 5.52 12.46
N GLU A 27 3.44 6.41 13.18
CA GLU A 27 3.75 6.72 14.59
C GLU A 27 3.58 5.50 15.49
N LYS A 28 2.44 4.80 15.38
CA LYS A 28 2.08 3.69 16.27
C LYS A 28 3.01 2.48 16.08
N THR A 29 3.51 2.28 14.86
CA THR A 29 4.51 1.23 14.56
C THR A 29 5.94 1.65 14.93
N GLY A 30 6.16 2.91 15.34
CA GLY A 30 7.48 3.44 15.65
C GLY A 30 8.39 3.59 14.44
N THR A 31 7.82 3.57 13.23
CA THR A 31 8.57 3.67 11.97
C THR A 31 9.10 5.09 11.76
N VAL A 32 8.41 6.10 12.29
CA VAL A 32 8.84 7.51 12.31
C VAL A 32 8.82 7.99 13.76
N THR A 33 9.88 8.70 14.19
CA THR A 33 9.87 9.31 15.52
C THR A 33 8.96 10.55 15.56
N ALA A 34 8.40 10.88 16.71
CA ALA A 34 7.58 12.10 16.86
C ALA A 34 8.30 13.41 16.46
N ARG A 35 9.65 13.40 16.40
CA ARG A 35 10.46 14.54 15.93
C ARG A 35 10.60 14.60 14.41
N GLU A 36 10.48 13.47 13.74
CA GLU A 36 10.53 13.35 12.28
C GLU A 36 9.15 13.44 11.64
N MET A 37 8.08 13.31 12.44
CA MET A 37 6.71 13.43 11.97
C MET A 37 6.41 14.86 11.50
N GLU A 38 6.06 14.96 10.22
CA GLU A 38 5.36 16.10 9.63
C GLU A 38 3.91 15.68 9.38
N ALA A 39 2.97 16.64 9.34
CA ALA A 39 1.60 16.33 8.93
C ALA A 39 1.61 15.87 7.47
N GLN A 40 0.87 14.79 7.18
CA GLN A 40 0.84 14.16 5.86
C GLN A 40 2.23 13.71 5.41
N TYR A 41 2.88 12.87 6.22
CA TYR A 41 4.28 12.49 6.05
C TYR A 41 4.56 11.83 4.70
N LEU A 42 3.60 11.07 4.18
CA LEU A 42 3.71 10.40 2.87
C LEU A 42 3.45 11.35 1.68
N ASP A 43 2.81 12.50 1.90
CA ASP A 43 2.60 13.49 0.84
C ASP A 43 3.92 14.25 0.61
N SER A 44 4.69 13.78 -0.36
CA SER A 44 6.08 14.20 -0.61
C SER A 44 6.19 15.39 -1.56
N MET A 45 5.15 15.67 -2.36
CA MET A 45 5.14 16.79 -3.30
C MET A 45 4.56 18.05 -2.65
N ASP A 46 5.14 19.21 -2.93
CA ASP A 46 4.63 20.50 -2.40
C ASP A 46 3.16 20.72 -2.77
N ILE A 47 2.76 20.35 -3.98
CA ILE A 47 1.38 20.47 -4.47
C ILE A 47 0.40 19.54 -3.74
N GLU A 48 0.84 18.38 -3.25
CA GLU A 48 0.01 17.49 -2.44
C GLU A 48 -0.33 18.16 -1.11
N ARG A 49 0.70 18.72 -0.46
CA ARG A 49 0.59 19.45 0.82
C ARG A 49 -0.24 20.71 0.68
N GLU A 50 -0.04 21.49 -0.38
CA GLU A 50 -0.80 22.72 -0.63
C GLU A 50 -2.29 22.46 -0.85
N ARG A 51 -2.64 21.34 -1.51
CA ARG A 51 -4.03 21.01 -1.87
C ARG A 51 -4.69 20.03 -0.91
N GLY A 52 -3.96 19.46 0.04
CA GLY A 52 -4.47 18.45 0.97
C GLY A 52 -4.90 17.15 0.30
N ILE A 53 -4.29 16.81 -0.85
CA ILE A 53 -4.61 15.58 -1.61
C ILE A 53 -3.35 14.76 -1.83
N THR A 54 -3.48 13.43 -1.79
CA THR A 54 -2.42 12.53 -2.27
C THR A 54 -2.57 12.37 -3.78
N ILE A 55 -1.53 12.71 -4.51
CA ILE A 55 -1.43 12.61 -5.97
C ILE A 55 -0.71 11.31 -6.34
N LYS A 56 0.37 10.98 -5.62
CA LYS A 56 1.24 9.86 -5.92
C LYS A 56 1.22 8.79 -4.83
N ALA A 57 1.06 7.53 -5.22
CA ALA A 57 1.14 6.44 -4.26
C ALA A 57 2.53 6.32 -3.62
N GLN A 58 2.58 6.18 -2.29
CA GLN A 58 3.81 5.90 -1.54
C GLN A 58 3.68 4.57 -0.81
N SER A 59 4.76 3.77 -0.82
CA SER A 59 4.80 2.53 -0.03
C SER A 59 5.76 2.66 1.13
N VAL A 60 5.35 2.13 2.28
CA VAL A 60 6.17 2.05 3.48
C VAL A 60 6.03 0.67 4.11
N ARG A 61 7.18 0.09 4.46
CA ARG A 61 7.29 -1.13 5.24
C ARG A 61 7.32 -0.77 6.72
N LEU A 62 6.48 -1.44 7.48
CA LEU A 62 6.27 -1.24 8.91
C LEU A 62 6.57 -2.56 9.63
N ASN A 63 7.23 -2.48 10.78
CA ASN A 63 7.37 -3.62 11.69
C ASN A 63 6.36 -3.45 12.82
N TYR A 64 5.38 -4.34 12.90
CA TYR A 64 4.31 -4.28 13.91
C TYR A 64 4.36 -5.52 14.79
N LYS A 65 4.55 -5.32 16.10
CA LYS A 65 4.43 -6.41 17.08
C LYS A 65 2.97 -6.50 17.52
N ALA A 66 2.27 -7.51 17.02
CA ALA A 66 0.85 -7.72 17.29
C ALA A 66 0.61 -8.25 18.72
N LYS A 67 -0.65 -8.22 19.15
CA LYS A 67 -1.06 -8.67 20.50
C LYS A 67 -0.84 -10.17 20.74
N ASP A 68 -0.76 -10.97 19.68
CA ASP A 68 -0.37 -12.38 19.75
C ASP A 68 1.13 -12.61 20.06
N GLY A 69 1.92 -11.53 20.11
CA GLY A 69 3.35 -11.54 20.40
C GLY A 69 4.23 -11.71 19.16
N ILE A 70 3.65 -11.94 17.98
CA ILE A 70 4.36 -12.12 16.72
C ILE A 70 4.64 -10.75 16.08
N THR A 71 5.80 -10.61 15.46
CA THR A 71 6.12 -9.43 14.66
C THR A 71 5.76 -9.67 13.20
N TYR A 72 4.94 -8.77 12.67
CA TYR A 72 4.47 -8.74 11.30
C TYR A 72 5.16 -7.63 10.52
N VAL A 73 5.40 -7.90 9.24
CA VAL A 73 5.84 -6.90 8.26
C VAL A 73 4.60 -6.41 7.53
N LEU A 74 4.21 -5.16 7.77
CA LEU A 74 3.06 -4.56 7.11
C LEU A 74 3.57 -3.62 6.03
N ASN A 75 3.28 -3.91 4.77
CA ASN A 75 3.56 -2.99 3.67
C ASN A 75 2.30 -2.19 3.40
N LEU A 76 2.33 -0.92 3.79
CA LEU A 76 1.27 0.06 3.55
C LEU A 76 1.54 0.75 2.23
N ILE A 77 0.57 0.73 1.32
CA ILE A 77 0.56 1.53 0.09
C ILE A 77 -0.53 2.60 0.23
N ASP A 78 -0.13 3.86 0.37
CA ASP A 78 -1.07 4.98 0.40
C ASP A 78 -1.55 5.29 -1.02
N THR A 79 -2.86 5.33 -1.25
CA THR A 79 -3.44 5.44 -2.61
C THR A 79 -4.14 6.77 -2.80
N PRO A 80 -4.08 7.43 -3.97
CA PRO A 80 -4.82 8.67 -4.21
C PRO A 80 -6.33 8.53 -3.94
N GLY A 81 -6.94 9.57 -3.35
CA GLY A 81 -8.39 9.57 -3.05
C GLY A 81 -9.25 10.18 -4.16
N HIS A 82 -8.64 10.79 -5.17
CA HIS A 82 -9.32 11.55 -6.21
C HIS A 82 -9.51 10.73 -7.50
N VAL A 83 -10.67 10.88 -8.15
CA VAL A 83 -11.06 10.12 -9.36
C VAL A 83 -10.09 10.24 -10.52
N ASP A 84 -9.46 11.40 -10.69
CA ASP A 84 -8.48 11.64 -11.76
C ASP A 84 -7.25 10.72 -11.67
N PHE A 85 -7.00 10.11 -10.52
CA PHE A 85 -5.86 9.21 -10.28
C PHE A 85 -6.28 7.74 -10.16
N THR A 86 -7.44 7.37 -10.72
CA THR A 86 -7.94 5.97 -10.74
C THR A 86 -6.90 4.97 -11.25
N TYR A 87 -6.04 5.37 -12.20
CA TYR A 87 -4.95 4.53 -12.69
C TYR A 87 -3.94 4.18 -11.59
N GLU A 88 -3.53 5.14 -10.76
CA GLU A 88 -2.60 4.89 -9.64
C GLU A 88 -3.24 4.03 -8.55
N VAL A 89 -4.52 4.27 -8.27
CA VAL A 89 -5.30 3.49 -7.30
C VAL A 89 -5.36 2.02 -7.75
N SER A 90 -5.74 1.75 -9.00
CA SER A 90 -5.81 0.39 -9.56
C SER A 90 -4.48 -0.37 -9.44
N ARG A 91 -3.36 0.30 -9.76
CA ARG A 91 -2.02 -0.32 -9.68
C ARG A 91 -1.61 -0.65 -8.25
N SER A 92 -1.95 0.23 -7.31
CA SER A 92 -1.67 0.04 -5.89
C SER A 92 -2.50 -1.10 -5.30
N LEU A 93 -3.78 -1.17 -5.68
CA LEU A 93 -4.68 -2.26 -5.29
C LEU A 93 -4.15 -3.62 -5.78
N ALA A 94 -3.68 -3.69 -7.03
CA ALA A 94 -3.12 -4.91 -7.61
C ALA A 94 -1.86 -5.42 -6.89
N ALA A 95 -1.20 -4.60 -6.06
CA ALA A 95 -0.03 -4.98 -5.27
C ALA A 95 -0.37 -5.45 -3.83
N CYS A 96 -1.64 -5.42 -3.44
CA CYS A 96 -2.10 -5.70 -2.08
C CYS A 96 -2.86 -7.02 -1.99
N GLU A 97 -3.06 -7.50 -0.76
CA GLU A 97 -4.00 -8.57 -0.44
C GLU A 97 -5.24 -8.06 0.33
N GLY A 98 -5.20 -6.82 0.83
CA GLY A 98 -6.35 -6.19 1.48
C GLY A 98 -6.38 -4.67 1.38
N ALA A 99 -7.54 -4.09 1.68
CA ALA A 99 -7.75 -2.64 1.69
C ALA A 99 -8.53 -2.20 2.95
N VAL A 100 -8.05 -1.14 3.60
CA VAL A 100 -8.74 -0.48 4.70
C VAL A 100 -9.65 0.60 4.10
N LEU A 101 -10.97 0.42 4.24
CA LEU A 101 -11.96 1.36 3.73
C LEU A 101 -12.24 2.45 4.76
N VAL A 102 -11.70 3.65 4.57
CA VAL A 102 -11.88 4.77 5.51
C VAL A 102 -13.15 5.54 5.16
N VAL A 103 -14.09 5.57 6.10
CA VAL A 103 -15.38 6.26 5.95
C VAL A 103 -15.52 7.27 7.09
N ASP A 104 -15.84 8.52 6.77
CA ASP A 104 -16.05 9.57 7.77
C ASP A 104 -17.36 9.32 8.55
N ALA A 105 -17.28 9.18 9.87
CA ALA A 105 -18.42 8.96 10.76
C ALA A 105 -19.47 10.08 10.73
N SER A 106 -19.10 11.29 10.26
CA SER A 106 -20.00 12.44 10.17
C SER A 106 -20.64 12.62 8.79
N GLN A 107 -19.99 12.11 7.72
CA GLN A 107 -20.48 12.26 6.35
C GLN A 107 -21.21 11.01 5.89
N GLY A 108 -20.58 9.83 5.99
CA GLY A 108 -21.13 8.58 5.48
C GLY A 108 -20.48 8.14 4.17
N VAL A 109 -21.22 7.39 3.36
CA VAL A 109 -20.72 6.76 2.13
C VAL A 109 -20.89 7.72 0.96
N GLU A 110 -19.76 8.22 0.46
CA GLU A 110 -19.72 9.09 -0.71
C GLU A 110 -19.51 8.32 -2.02
N ALA A 111 -19.79 8.95 -3.17
CA ALA A 111 -19.71 8.29 -4.49
C ALA A 111 -18.33 7.68 -4.81
N GLN A 112 -17.23 8.33 -4.39
CA GLN A 112 -15.88 7.79 -4.61
C GLN A 112 -15.57 6.59 -3.70
N THR A 113 -16.22 6.51 -2.53
CA THR A 113 -16.14 5.35 -1.65
C THR A 113 -16.59 4.10 -2.39
N LEU A 114 -17.71 4.18 -3.11
CA LEU A 114 -18.23 3.06 -3.90
C LEU A 114 -17.27 2.65 -5.02
N ALA A 115 -16.78 3.62 -5.81
CA ALA A 115 -15.84 3.34 -6.90
C ALA A 115 -14.58 2.61 -6.40
N ASN A 116 -13.98 3.09 -5.31
CA ASN A 116 -12.79 2.47 -4.73
C ASN A 116 -13.05 1.07 -4.18
N VAL A 117 -14.22 0.84 -3.56
CA VAL A 117 -14.59 -0.50 -3.07
C VAL A 117 -14.80 -1.47 -4.23
N PHE A 118 -15.50 -1.07 -5.29
CA PHE A 118 -15.65 -1.92 -6.47
C PHE A 118 -14.30 -2.30 -7.06
N MET A 119 -13.38 -1.34 -7.20
CA MET A 119 -12.02 -1.61 -7.69
C MET A 119 -11.25 -2.58 -6.77
N ALA A 120 -11.38 -2.44 -5.45
CA ALA A 120 -10.74 -3.35 -4.50
C ALA A 120 -11.28 -4.78 -4.63
N LEU A 121 -12.60 -4.93 -4.76
CA LEU A 121 -13.25 -6.23 -4.92
C LEU A 121 -12.93 -6.87 -6.29
N GLU A 122 -12.85 -6.10 -7.36
CA GLU A 122 -12.38 -6.57 -8.69
C GLU A 122 -10.95 -7.11 -8.64
N ASN A 123 -10.12 -6.59 -7.72
CA ASN A 123 -8.77 -7.09 -7.45
C ASN A 123 -8.73 -8.21 -6.40
N ASN A 124 -9.88 -8.75 -5.99
CA ASN A 124 -10.02 -9.80 -4.98
C ASN A 124 -9.37 -9.45 -3.63
N LEU A 125 -9.39 -8.18 -3.25
CA LEU A 125 -8.88 -7.74 -1.96
C LEU A 125 -9.89 -8.02 -0.84
N GLU A 126 -9.40 -8.47 0.31
CA GLU A 126 -10.19 -8.44 1.54
C GLU A 126 -10.35 -6.98 1.99
N VAL A 127 -11.58 -6.57 2.30
CA VAL A 127 -11.89 -5.18 2.71
C VAL A 127 -12.51 -5.19 4.09
N PHE A 128 -12.07 -4.29 4.97
CA PHE A 128 -12.81 -3.99 6.20
C PHE A 128 -12.96 -2.46 6.38
N PRO A 129 -14.08 -2.00 6.96
CA PRO A 129 -14.29 -0.57 7.19
C PRO A 129 -13.54 -0.05 8.42
N ALA A 130 -12.89 1.10 8.27
CA ALA A 130 -12.42 1.94 9.36
C ALA A 130 -13.28 3.22 9.40
N ILE A 131 -14.24 3.26 10.33
CA ILE A 131 -15.13 4.40 10.50
C ILE A 131 -14.40 5.46 11.31
N ASN A 132 -13.90 6.48 10.61
CA ASN A 132 -12.97 7.47 11.11
C ASN A 132 -13.68 8.73 11.62
N LYS A 133 -12.93 9.60 12.31
CA LYS A 133 -13.39 10.87 12.87
C LYS A 133 -14.50 10.74 13.92
N ILE A 134 -14.47 9.67 14.71
CA ILE A 134 -15.41 9.47 15.84
C ILE A 134 -15.28 10.53 16.95
N ASP A 135 -14.25 11.35 16.90
CA ASP A 135 -14.04 12.48 17.82
C ASP A 135 -14.92 13.70 17.51
N LEU A 136 -15.52 13.76 16.32
CA LEU A 136 -16.36 14.90 15.94
C LEU A 136 -17.71 14.85 16.67
N PRO A 137 -18.25 15.99 17.15
CA PRO A 137 -19.57 16.03 17.79
C PRO A 137 -20.72 15.57 16.88
N SER A 138 -20.54 15.69 15.56
CA SER A 138 -21.48 15.26 14.53
C SER A 138 -21.28 13.82 14.07
N ALA A 139 -20.33 13.08 14.65
CA ALA A 139 -20.07 11.69 14.28
C ALA A 139 -21.22 10.78 14.72
N ASP A 140 -21.69 9.94 13.80
CA ASP A 140 -22.66 8.87 14.05
C ASP A 140 -22.15 7.54 13.45
N PRO A 141 -21.23 6.85 14.14
CA PRO A 141 -20.57 5.66 13.59
C PRO A 141 -21.54 4.50 13.32
N GLU A 142 -22.59 4.34 14.13
CA GLU A 142 -23.56 3.26 13.96
C GLU A 142 -24.45 3.49 12.73
N ARG A 143 -24.89 4.74 12.51
CA ARG A 143 -25.60 5.11 11.28
C ARG A 143 -24.73 4.86 10.04
N VAL A 144 -23.47 5.31 10.07
CA VAL A 144 -22.54 5.13 8.94
C VAL A 144 -22.23 3.65 8.71
N LYS A 145 -22.11 2.84 9.77
CA LYS A 145 -21.95 1.39 9.63
C LYS A 145 -23.16 0.76 8.92
N ALA A 146 -24.37 1.13 9.31
CA ALA A 146 -25.59 0.66 8.64
C ALA A 146 -25.66 1.11 7.18
N GLU A 147 -25.24 2.34 6.90
CA GLU A 147 -25.16 2.90 5.54
C GLU A 147 -24.17 2.14 4.66
N ILE A 148 -23.00 1.76 5.19
CA ILE A 148 -22.04 0.90 4.48
C ILE A 148 -22.69 -0.44 4.11
N ASP A 149 -23.41 -1.05 5.05
CA ASP A 149 -24.10 -2.33 4.84
C ASP A 149 -25.19 -2.22 3.76
N GLU A 150 -26.00 -1.16 3.80
CA GLU A 150 -27.11 -0.93 2.89
C GLU A 150 -26.66 -0.53 1.47
N VAL A 151 -25.69 0.40 1.37
CA VAL A 151 -25.29 0.99 0.09
C VAL A 151 -24.22 0.16 -0.61
N ILE A 152 -23.26 -0.37 0.13
CA ILE A 152 -22.16 -1.16 -0.45
C ILE A 152 -22.56 -2.63 -0.55
N GLY A 153 -23.14 -3.21 0.50
CA GLY A 153 -23.67 -4.58 0.53
C GLY A 153 -22.66 -5.72 0.29
N LEU A 154 -21.39 -5.39 0.05
CA LEU A 154 -20.32 -6.32 -0.34
C LEU A 154 -19.18 -6.39 0.68
N VAL A 155 -19.24 -5.57 1.74
CA VAL A 155 -18.22 -5.49 2.79
C VAL A 155 -18.83 -5.95 4.11
N ASP A 156 -18.16 -6.86 4.81
CA ASP A 156 -18.59 -7.36 6.11
C ASP A 156 -18.41 -6.29 7.20
N THR A 157 -19.49 -5.56 7.48
CA THR A 157 -19.50 -4.46 8.46
C THR A 157 -19.35 -4.94 9.90
N SER A 158 -19.43 -6.25 10.18
CA SER A 158 -19.11 -6.78 11.51
C SER A 158 -17.62 -6.66 11.84
N ARG A 159 -16.76 -6.51 10.83
CA ARG A 159 -15.31 -6.30 10.96
C ARG A 159 -14.92 -4.84 11.13
N SER A 160 -15.89 -3.92 11.15
CA SER A 160 -15.64 -2.48 11.22
C SER A 160 -14.88 -2.09 12.48
N VAL A 161 -13.90 -1.21 12.31
CA VAL A 161 -13.15 -0.58 13.39
C VAL A 161 -13.56 0.88 13.50
N TYR A 162 -13.90 1.33 14.70
CA TYR A 162 -14.19 2.74 14.96
C TYR A 162 -12.90 3.44 15.41
N CYS A 163 -12.52 4.51 14.72
CA CYS A 163 -11.26 5.18 14.96
C CYS A 163 -11.34 6.70 14.84
N SER A 164 -10.36 7.38 15.42
CA SER A 164 -10.07 8.78 15.16
C SER A 164 -8.59 8.90 14.84
N ALA A 165 -8.27 9.06 13.56
CA ALA A 165 -6.91 9.35 13.11
C ALA A 165 -6.38 10.65 13.73
N LYS A 166 -7.24 11.65 13.93
CA LYS A 166 -6.85 12.91 14.57
C LYS A 166 -6.43 12.70 16.03
N SER A 167 -7.24 11.98 16.80
CA SER A 167 -7.04 11.78 18.25
C SER A 167 -6.23 10.52 18.60
N GLY A 168 -5.83 9.73 17.60
CA GLY A 168 -5.07 8.48 17.80
C GLY A 168 -5.89 7.34 18.43
N ILE A 169 -7.23 7.41 18.37
CA ILE A 169 -8.13 6.38 18.94
C ILE A 169 -8.37 5.30 17.88
N GLY A 170 -8.36 4.02 18.27
CA GLY A 170 -8.70 2.92 17.35
C GLY A 170 -7.58 2.49 16.39
N ILE A 171 -6.40 3.13 16.44
CA ILE A 171 -5.31 2.89 15.47
C ILE A 171 -4.68 1.50 15.68
N GLU A 172 -4.55 1.08 16.94
CA GLU A 172 -4.07 -0.26 17.26
C GLU A 172 -5.07 -1.32 16.80
N GLU A 173 -6.36 -1.05 16.98
CA GLU A 173 -7.45 -1.91 16.52
C GLU A 173 -7.47 -2.04 14.99
N VAL A 174 -7.15 -0.97 14.25
CA VAL A 174 -6.94 -1.03 12.79
C VAL A 174 -5.76 -1.94 12.44
N LEU A 175 -4.62 -1.80 13.12
CA LEU A 175 -3.43 -2.65 12.88
C LEU A 175 -3.70 -4.12 13.21
N GLU A 176 -4.41 -4.40 14.30
CA GLU A 176 -4.83 -5.76 14.67
C GLU A 176 -5.82 -6.33 13.64
N ALA A 177 -6.74 -5.51 13.13
CA ALA A 177 -7.66 -5.90 12.06
C ALA A 177 -6.92 -6.23 10.76
N VAL A 178 -5.90 -5.45 10.38
CA VAL A 178 -5.00 -5.75 9.25
C VAL A 178 -4.35 -7.12 9.41
N VAL A 179 -3.78 -7.41 10.59
CA VAL A 179 -3.13 -8.70 10.85
C VAL A 179 -4.12 -9.87 10.79
N LYS A 180 -5.32 -9.66 11.35
CA LYS A 180 -6.36 -10.68 11.53
C LYS A 180 -7.13 -11.00 10.25
N TYR A 181 -7.53 -9.98 9.49
CA TYR A 181 -8.47 -10.14 8.37
C TYR A 181 -7.79 -10.23 7.02
N PHE A 182 -6.64 -9.59 6.82
CA PHE A 182 -5.95 -9.67 5.53
C PHE A 182 -5.12 -10.96 5.46
N PRO A 183 -5.17 -11.68 4.32
CA PRO A 183 -4.39 -12.89 4.15
C PRO A 183 -2.91 -12.54 3.98
N SER A 184 -2.04 -13.48 4.34
CA SER A 184 -0.63 -13.38 3.97
C SER A 184 -0.46 -13.59 2.46
N PRO A 185 0.51 -12.93 1.82
CA PRO A 185 0.85 -13.24 0.45
C PRO A 185 1.31 -14.69 0.30
N LYS A 186 1.03 -15.29 -0.87
CA LYS A 186 1.49 -16.63 -1.21
C LYS A 186 3.02 -16.71 -1.13
N ASP A 187 3.53 -17.72 -0.42
CA ASP A 187 4.97 -18.05 -0.40
C ASP A 187 5.28 -18.87 -1.66
N ASP A 188 6.05 -18.31 -2.59
CA ASP A 188 6.47 -18.97 -3.84
C ASP A 188 7.90 -18.56 -4.23
N ASP A 189 8.79 -18.59 -3.24
CA ASP A 189 10.20 -18.20 -3.35
C ASP A 189 11.00 -19.00 -4.41
N ASN A 190 10.56 -20.22 -4.71
CA ASN A 190 11.24 -21.12 -5.64
C ASN A 190 10.63 -21.09 -7.06
N GLY A 191 9.53 -20.35 -7.24
CA GLY A 191 8.92 -20.12 -8.54
C GLY A 191 9.78 -19.24 -9.46
N PRO A 192 9.41 -19.14 -10.75
CA PRO A 192 10.04 -18.18 -11.64
C PRO A 192 9.73 -16.75 -11.16
N LEU A 193 10.70 -15.83 -11.29
CA LEU A 193 10.53 -14.46 -10.83
C LEU A 193 9.33 -13.81 -11.54
N ARG A 194 8.38 -13.31 -10.75
CA ARG A 194 7.29 -12.46 -11.20
C ARG A 194 7.12 -11.32 -10.21
N ALA A 195 7.48 -10.11 -10.62
CA ALA A 195 7.26 -8.92 -9.83
C ALA A 195 6.56 -7.82 -10.63
N LEU A 196 5.57 -7.18 -10.02
CA LEU A 196 4.76 -6.14 -10.65
C LEU A 196 5.33 -4.76 -10.31
N ILE A 197 5.65 -3.94 -11.32
CA ILE A 197 6.05 -2.54 -11.11
C ILE A 197 4.81 -1.69 -10.95
N PHE A 198 4.51 -1.26 -9.72
CA PHE A 198 3.33 -0.43 -9.45
C PHE A 198 3.65 1.05 -9.30
N ASP A 199 4.92 1.42 -9.12
CA ASP A 199 5.37 2.81 -9.22
C ASP A 199 6.84 2.90 -9.72
N SER A 200 7.22 4.05 -10.27
CA SER A 200 8.60 4.36 -10.62
C SER A 200 8.88 5.87 -10.63
N TRP A 201 10.12 6.25 -10.37
CA TRP A 201 10.58 7.64 -10.51
C TRP A 201 12.07 7.72 -10.81
N TYR A 202 12.51 8.89 -11.26
CA TYR A 202 13.92 9.17 -11.52
C TYR A 202 14.59 9.77 -10.28
N ASP A 203 15.70 9.17 -9.85
CA ASP A 203 16.63 9.72 -8.88
C ASP A 203 17.91 10.17 -9.60
N PRO A 204 18.41 11.40 -9.39
CA PRO A 204 19.60 11.92 -10.08
C PRO A 204 20.88 11.10 -9.87
N TYR A 205 21.01 10.40 -8.75
CA TYR A 205 22.20 9.65 -8.37
C TYR A 205 22.05 8.15 -8.65
N GLN A 206 20.84 7.63 -8.52
CA GLN A 206 20.56 6.19 -8.59
C GLN A 206 19.94 5.77 -9.93
N GLY A 207 19.49 6.72 -10.74
CA GLY A 207 18.73 6.47 -11.96
C GLY A 207 17.26 6.17 -11.65
N VAL A 208 16.58 5.44 -12.53
CA VAL A 208 15.19 5.05 -12.29
C VAL A 208 15.10 4.03 -11.16
N ILE A 209 14.29 4.35 -10.16
CA ILE A 209 13.90 3.46 -9.07
C ILE A 209 12.52 2.89 -9.44
N ALA A 210 12.41 1.57 -9.55
CA ALA A 210 11.11 0.89 -9.65
C ALA A 210 10.70 0.40 -8.27
N LEU A 211 9.46 0.67 -7.92
CA LEU A 211 8.82 0.06 -6.77
C LEU A 211 7.96 -1.10 -7.25
N ALA A 212 8.24 -2.28 -6.70
CA ALA A 212 7.65 -3.51 -7.17
C ALA A 212 7.19 -4.45 -6.05
N ARG A 213 6.15 -5.22 -6.37
CA ARG A 213 5.60 -6.30 -5.56
C ARG A 213 6.03 -7.65 -6.12
N VAL A 214 6.76 -8.45 -5.35
CA VAL A 214 7.26 -9.77 -5.79
C VAL A 214 6.23 -10.86 -5.50
N PHE A 215 5.51 -11.31 -6.53
CA PHE A 215 4.53 -12.38 -6.40
C PHE A 215 5.20 -13.75 -6.28
N GLU A 216 6.22 -14.00 -7.09
CA GLU A 216 6.92 -15.28 -7.15
C GLU A 216 8.42 -15.09 -7.38
N GLY A 217 9.19 -16.07 -6.94
CA GLY A 217 10.64 -16.07 -7.02
C GLY A 217 11.29 -15.04 -6.12
N LYS A 218 12.53 -14.68 -6.47
CA LYS A 218 13.37 -13.74 -5.72
C LYS A 218 14.12 -12.82 -6.65
N ILE A 219 14.36 -11.61 -6.20
CA ILE A 219 15.22 -10.65 -6.89
C ILE A 219 16.30 -10.16 -5.94
N LYS A 220 17.55 -10.17 -6.42
CA LYS A 220 18.72 -9.73 -5.65
C LYS A 220 19.69 -9.00 -6.55
N LYS A 221 20.69 -8.37 -5.95
CA LYS A 221 21.81 -7.80 -6.70
C LYS A 221 22.44 -8.84 -7.65
N GLY A 222 22.65 -8.46 -8.90
CA GLY A 222 23.17 -9.30 -9.98
C GLY A 222 22.13 -10.15 -10.70
N THR A 223 20.85 -10.14 -10.28
CA THR A 223 19.78 -10.79 -11.05
C THR A 223 19.67 -10.11 -12.42
N LYS A 224 19.71 -10.91 -13.49
CA LYS A 224 19.39 -10.46 -14.85
C LYS A 224 17.89 -10.48 -15.02
N MET A 225 17.27 -9.32 -14.96
CA MET A 225 15.85 -9.16 -15.08
C MET A 225 15.46 -8.78 -16.51
N ARG A 226 14.27 -9.19 -16.92
CA ARG A 226 13.64 -8.79 -18.17
C ARG A 226 12.29 -8.16 -17.87
N LEU A 227 12.04 -7.02 -18.47
CA LEU A 227 10.71 -6.42 -18.50
C LEU A 227 9.87 -7.13 -19.55
N PHE A 228 8.74 -7.70 -19.15
CA PHE A 228 7.93 -8.55 -19.99
C PHE A 228 7.39 -7.79 -21.21
N HIS A 229 6.73 -6.64 -20.99
CA HIS A 229 6.13 -5.86 -22.07
C HIS A 229 7.16 -5.05 -22.85
N ALA A 230 8.13 -4.43 -22.15
CA ALA A 230 9.16 -3.65 -22.83
C ALA A 230 10.18 -4.55 -23.59
N GLY A 231 10.30 -5.83 -23.21
CA GLY A 231 11.23 -6.79 -23.82
C GLY A 231 12.71 -6.48 -23.58
N LYS A 232 13.02 -5.52 -22.70
CA LYS A 232 14.39 -5.08 -22.38
C LYS A 232 14.92 -5.82 -21.17
N GLU A 233 16.23 -6.07 -21.19
CA GLU A 233 16.95 -6.77 -20.13
C GLU A 233 17.90 -5.83 -19.40
N TYR A 234 17.95 -5.99 -18.09
CA TYR A 234 18.77 -5.18 -17.19
C TYR A 234 19.37 -6.05 -16.08
N GLU A 235 20.45 -5.57 -15.49
CA GLU A 235 21.02 -6.18 -14.29
C GLU A 235 20.60 -5.38 -13.06
N VAL A 236 20.14 -6.07 -12.02
CA VAL A 236 19.76 -5.47 -10.75
C VAL A 236 21.01 -5.03 -10.01
N LEU A 237 21.15 -3.74 -9.77
CA LEU A 237 22.30 -3.17 -9.06
C LEU A 237 22.07 -3.17 -7.55
N ARG A 238 20.85 -2.81 -7.13
CA ARG A 238 20.45 -2.73 -5.72
C ARG A 238 18.99 -3.11 -5.54
N THR A 239 18.70 -3.67 -4.39
CA THR A 239 17.36 -3.95 -3.88
C THR A 239 17.21 -3.27 -2.53
N GLY A 240 16.04 -2.69 -2.27
CA GLY A 240 15.80 -1.95 -1.03
C GLY A 240 14.34 -1.99 -0.60
N THR A 241 14.07 -1.48 0.59
CA THR A 241 12.71 -1.26 1.11
C THR A 241 12.62 0.13 1.72
N PHE A 242 11.42 0.70 1.81
CA PHE A 242 11.20 2.01 2.42
C PHE A 242 10.71 1.83 3.85
N THR A 243 11.53 2.18 4.85
CA THR A 243 11.25 1.96 6.27
C THR A 243 11.59 3.18 7.14
N PRO A 244 11.04 4.39 6.91
CA PRO A 244 10.35 4.95 5.74
C PRO A 244 11.33 5.55 4.72
N LYS A 245 12.60 5.69 5.10
CA LYS A 245 13.69 6.02 4.18
C LYS A 245 14.15 4.75 3.47
N TYR A 246 14.77 4.94 2.30
CA TYR A 246 15.35 3.83 1.56
C TYR A 246 16.41 3.11 2.41
N THR A 247 16.26 1.81 2.54
CA THR A 247 17.23 0.93 3.20
C THR A 247 17.56 -0.23 2.26
N ASP A 248 18.85 -0.46 2.00
CA ASP A 248 19.31 -1.60 1.20
C ASP A 248 18.92 -2.93 1.87
N VAL A 249 18.46 -3.87 1.06
CA VAL A 249 18.21 -5.25 1.47
C VAL A 249 18.92 -6.20 0.51
N ALA A 250 19.36 -7.35 1.00
CA ALA A 250 20.13 -8.31 0.21
C ALA A 250 19.30 -8.92 -0.95
N GLU A 251 18.03 -9.20 -0.69
CA GLU A 251 17.08 -9.74 -1.65
C GLU A 251 15.65 -9.32 -1.30
N LEU A 252 14.77 -9.32 -2.31
CA LEU A 252 13.32 -9.27 -2.16
C LEU A 252 12.76 -10.63 -2.57
N THR A 253 11.90 -11.19 -1.73
CA THR A 253 11.33 -12.53 -1.83
C THR A 253 9.84 -12.49 -2.10
N SER A 254 9.22 -13.65 -2.35
CA SER A 254 7.78 -13.72 -2.55
C SER A 254 7.03 -13.15 -1.35
N GLY A 255 6.11 -12.22 -1.61
CA GLY A 255 5.43 -11.46 -0.56
C GLY A 255 5.98 -10.06 -0.31
N ASP A 256 7.23 -9.77 -0.70
CA ASP A 256 7.82 -8.46 -0.46
C ASP A 256 7.31 -7.37 -1.41
N VAL A 257 7.29 -6.16 -0.86
CA VAL A 257 7.24 -4.88 -1.58
C VAL A 257 8.58 -4.18 -1.36
N GLY A 258 9.20 -3.68 -2.44
CA GLY A 258 10.49 -3.01 -2.35
C GLY A 258 10.92 -2.30 -3.63
N ALA A 259 12.03 -1.57 -3.52
CA ALA A 259 12.67 -0.85 -4.59
C ALA A 259 13.71 -1.69 -5.31
N ILE A 260 13.73 -1.58 -6.63
CA ILE A 260 14.66 -2.22 -7.55
C ILE A 260 15.34 -1.12 -8.37
N ILE A 261 16.68 -1.13 -8.37
CA ILE A 261 17.50 -0.13 -9.04
C ILE A 261 18.40 -0.83 -10.04
N CYS A 262 18.28 -0.43 -11.31
CA CYS A 262 18.95 -1.09 -12.44
C CYS A 262 19.83 -0.15 -13.28
N GLY A 263 20.08 1.07 -12.82
CA GLY A 263 20.89 2.05 -13.55
C GLY A 263 20.26 2.55 -14.86
N ILE A 264 18.94 2.38 -14.99
CA ILE A 264 18.16 2.87 -16.13
C ILE A 264 18.17 4.40 -16.10
N LYS A 265 18.37 5.04 -17.25
CA LYS A 265 18.44 6.51 -17.37
C LYS A 265 17.10 7.16 -17.72
N ASP A 266 16.22 6.44 -18.40
CA ASP A 266 14.91 6.94 -18.84
C ASP A 266 13.78 6.16 -18.17
N VAL A 267 12.89 6.86 -17.46
CA VAL A 267 11.72 6.26 -16.79
C VAL A 267 10.79 5.57 -17.81
N ARG A 268 10.79 6.01 -19.07
CA ARG A 268 9.96 5.41 -20.15
C ARG A 268 10.32 3.96 -20.45
N ASP A 269 11.53 3.54 -20.09
CA ASP A 269 12.00 2.18 -20.26
C ASP A 269 11.48 1.24 -19.16
N MET A 270 11.05 1.78 -18.03
CA MET A 270 10.52 1.02 -16.90
C MET A 270 9.12 1.51 -16.57
N LYS A 271 8.15 1.03 -17.35
CA LYS A 271 6.76 1.48 -17.24
C LYS A 271 6.08 0.88 -16.02
N VAL A 272 5.39 1.73 -15.26
CA VAL A 272 4.33 1.29 -14.36
C VAL A 272 3.32 0.50 -15.17
N GLY A 273 2.99 -0.70 -14.72
CA GLY A 273 2.28 -1.65 -15.57
C GLY A 273 3.01 -2.98 -15.66
N ASP A 274 4.32 -2.90 -15.90
CA ASP A 274 5.11 -4.01 -16.42
C ASP A 274 5.45 -5.05 -15.35
N THR A 275 5.78 -6.25 -15.83
CA THR A 275 6.18 -7.39 -15.03
C THR A 275 7.67 -7.63 -15.21
N ILE A 276 8.39 -7.66 -14.10
CA ILE A 276 9.77 -8.07 -14.00
C ILE A 276 9.81 -9.59 -13.92
N MET A 277 10.56 -10.21 -14.84
CA MET A 277 10.83 -11.65 -14.87
C MET A 277 12.33 -11.94 -14.85
N ASP A 278 12.73 -13.16 -14.53
CA ASP A 278 14.11 -13.61 -14.71
C ASP A 278 14.37 -13.83 -16.20
N ALA A 279 15.41 -13.19 -16.75
CA ALA A 279 15.77 -13.32 -18.15
C ALA A 279 16.19 -14.76 -18.54
N ASN A 280 16.75 -15.52 -17.58
CA ASN A 280 17.23 -16.88 -17.80
C ASN A 280 16.17 -17.94 -17.53
N ASN A 281 15.11 -17.61 -16.79
CA ASN A 281 14.04 -18.52 -16.41
C ASN A 281 12.69 -17.79 -16.43
N MET A 282 12.19 -17.52 -17.65
CA MET A 282 10.93 -16.80 -17.82
C MET A 282 9.75 -17.62 -17.28
N ALA A 283 8.91 -16.98 -16.47
CA ALA A 283 7.63 -17.54 -16.09
C ALA A 283 6.75 -17.74 -17.35
N LYS A 284 5.92 -18.78 -17.37
CA LYS A 284 4.84 -18.89 -18.35
C LYS A 284 3.75 -17.87 -17.98
N GLU A 285 3.07 -17.35 -19.00
CA GLU A 285 1.97 -16.38 -18.90
C GLU A 285 0.93 -16.79 -17.84
#